data_AF-A0A5B6U032-F1
#
_entry.id   AF-A0A5B6U032-F1
#
_cell.length_a   1.000
_cell.length_b   1.000
_cell.length_c   1.000
_cell.angle_alpha   90.00
_cell.angle_beta   90.00
_cell.angle_gamma   90.00
#
_symmetry.space_group_name_H-M   'P 1'
#
loop_
_entity.id
_entity.type
_entity.pdbx_description
1 polymer ?
#
loop_
_entity_poly.entity_id
_entity_poly.type
_entity_poly.pdbx_seq_one_letter_code
_entity_poly.pdbx_strand_id
1 'polypeptide(L)'
;MSLLCETPHPSRRAVLMTGGALFAWAYLPRLARAADNRDPRLIVIVLRGALDGLSAVGPVGDPDYAGLHGDIALSLSGPHAALPLDGFFAVNPAMPVFARLFKANQAAVVHAAATGYRERSHFDGQDVLESGFAGPGHVATGWLNRALESLPAGDRVATLGGLAVGPSTPLVIRGAAPVLGWAPQSLPAPAGDLATRVLDLYQHRDPVLAAALKKGLDADRMALDDQMSAMPMKPKGGLDSAAGMRQAAQGAAKLIAADDGPRVAALAFDGWDTHVNEGGATGRLATLLGGLDGAFEEFEKGLGERWKDTAIVAITEFGRTAQINGTVGTDHGTGTVVLLAGGAIKGGRVIADWPGLKPAQLYQQRDLAPTSDVRAVLKGLLADQFGLSAAVLGEKVFPDSNAVKSMPNLIA
;
A
#
# COMPACT_ATOMS: atom_id res chain seq x y z
N MET A 1 -39.78 65.75 -8.07
CA MET A 1 -40.31 64.97 -9.19
C MET A 1 -39.44 63.72 -9.32
N SER A 2 -40.04 62.54 -9.14
CA SER A 2 -39.34 61.28 -8.84
C SER A 2 -38.45 60.76 -9.97
N LEU A 3 -37.32 60.20 -9.54
CA LEU A 3 -36.48 59.26 -10.27
C LEU A 3 -37.30 58.05 -10.73
N LEU A 4 -37.18 57.68 -12.00
CA LEU A 4 -37.53 56.36 -12.49
C LEU A 4 -36.24 55.55 -12.60
N CYS A 5 -36.17 54.49 -11.79
CA CYS A 5 -35.10 53.51 -11.78
C CYS A 5 -35.46 52.44 -12.82
N GLU A 6 -34.76 52.38 -13.94
CA GLU A 6 -34.87 51.26 -14.89
C GLU A 6 -34.07 50.07 -14.33
N THR A 7 -34.77 48.98 -14.00
CA THR A 7 -34.13 47.70 -13.69
C THR A 7 -33.76 46.99 -15.00
N PRO A 8 -32.47 46.73 -15.29
CA PRO A 8 -32.10 46.02 -16.51
C PRO A 8 -32.54 44.56 -16.41
N HIS A 9 -33.47 44.15 -17.26
CA HIS A 9 -33.83 42.74 -17.43
C HIS A 9 -32.85 42.07 -18.40
N PRO A 10 -32.14 41.01 -17.99
CA PRO A 10 -31.25 40.29 -18.90
C PRO A 10 -32.08 39.67 -20.03
N SER A 11 -31.70 39.93 -21.27
CA SER A 11 -32.38 39.36 -22.44
C SER A 11 -32.31 37.83 -22.42
N ARG A 12 -33.31 37.14 -22.99
CA ARG A 12 -33.29 35.67 -23.15
C ARG A 12 -31.99 35.16 -23.80
N ARG A 13 -31.42 35.95 -24.71
CA ARG A 13 -30.14 35.67 -25.36
C ARG A 13 -28.96 35.75 -24.39
N ALA A 14 -28.96 36.73 -23.49
CA ALA A 14 -27.94 36.84 -22.44
C ALA A 14 -28.00 35.64 -21.50
N VAL A 15 -29.18 35.24 -21.03
CA VAL A 15 -29.40 34.08 -20.14
C VAL A 15 -28.96 32.76 -20.80
N LEU A 16 -29.29 32.56 -22.08
CA LEU A 16 -28.87 31.35 -22.81
C LEU A 16 -27.35 31.31 -23.03
N MET A 17 -26.71 32.45 -23.29
CA MET A 17 -25.26 32.54 -23.47
C MET A 17 -24.50 32.34 -22.15
N THR A 18 -24.96 32.93 -21.03
CA THR A 18 -24.35 32.69 -19.71
C THR A 18 -24.64 31.29 -19.19
N GLY A 19 -25.84 30.75 -19.39
CA GLY A 19 -26.18 29.36 -19.05
C GLY A 19 -25.34 28.36 -19.84
N GLY A 20 -25.18 28.59 -21.15
CA GLY A 20 -24.33 27.78 -22.02
C GLY A 20 -22.85 27.87 -21.66
N ALA A 21 -22.35 29.05 -21.28
CA ALA A 21 -20.97 29.24 -20.84
C ALA A 21 -20.68 28.60 -19.48
N LEU A 22 -21.63 28.62 -18.54
CA LEU A 22 -21.51 27.95 -17.23
C LEU A 22 -21.58 26.43 -17.36
N PHE A 23 -22.46 25.90 -18.22
CA PHE A 23 -22.48 24.48 -18.56
C PHE A 23 -21.19 24.09 -19.28
N ALA A 24 -20.75 24.83 -20.29
CA ALA A 24 -19.49 24.58 -20.97
C ALA A 24 -18.28 24.65 -20.03
N TRP A 25 -18.31 25.49 -18.98
CA TRP A 25 -17.27 25.52 -17.94
C TRP A 25 -17.28 24.26 -17.06
N ALA A 26 -18.45 23.73 -16.72
CA ALA A 26 -18.57 22.48 -15.96
C ALA A 26 -18.07 21.25 -16.76
N TYR A 27 -18.11 21.32 -18.10
CA TYR A 27 -17.64 20.27 -19.02
C TYR A 27 -16.32 20.63 -19.72
N LEU A 28 -15.77 21.82 -19.50
CA LEU A 28 -14.44 22.17 -19.95
C LEU A 28 -13.51 21.25 -19.19
N PRO A 29 -12.65 20.46 -19.86
CA PRO A 29 -11.62 19.72 -19.17
C PRO A 29 -10.86 20.76 -18.36
N ARG A 30 -11.00 20.72 -17.02
CA ARG A 30 -9.98 21.29 -16.16
C ARG A 30 -8.70 20.77 -16.76
N LEU A 31 -7.80 21.66 -17.15
CA LEU A 31 -6.50 21.28 -17.66
C LEU A 31 -5.92 20.32 -16.63
N ALA A 32 -6.13 19.02 -16.86
CA ALA A 32 -5.33 17.99 -16.29
C ALA A 32 -3.95 18.49 -16.63
N ARG A 33 -3.11 18.72 -15.62
CA ARG A 33 -1.67 18.83 -15.87
C ARG A 33 -1.41 17.76 -16.91
N ALA A 34 -1.00 18.15 -18.11
CA ALA A 34 -0.70 17.20 -19.16
C ALA A 34 0.34 16.31 -18.51
N ALA A 35 -0.11 15.16 -17.99
CA ALA A 35 0.71 14.34 -17.12
C ALA A 35 1.80 13.87 -18.05
N ASP A 36 3.05 14.17 -17.71
CA ASP A 36 4.25 14.02 -18.53
C ASP A 36 4.40 12.60 -19.11
N ASN A 37 3.58 12.17 -20.05
CA ASN A 37 3.49 10.78 -20.54
C ASN A 37 3.57 9.70 -19.42
N ARG A 38 3.23 10.05 -18.16
CA ARG A 38 3.39 9.20 -16.97
C ARG A 38 2.23 8.23 -16.90
N ASP A 39 2.51 6.99 -16.51
CA ASP A 39 1.51 5.94 -16.30
C ASP A 39 1.52 5.51 -14.83
N PRO A 40 1.01 6.36 -13.91
CA PRO A 40 1.20 6.20 -12.47
C PRO A 40 0.54 4.92 -11.97
N ARG A 41 1.30 4.17 -11.16
CA ARG A 41 0.84 2.94 -10.50
C ARG A 41 1.03 3.02 -9.00
N LEU A 42 0.11 2.41 -8.25
CA LEU A 42 0.20 2.32 -6.79
C LEU A 42 -0.07 0.89 -6.32
N ILE A 43 0.86 0.34 -5.55
CA ILE A 43 0.73 -0.97 -4.93
C ILE A 43 0.72 -0.79 -3.41
N VAL A 44 -0.32 -1.27 -2.75
CA VAL A 44 -0.48 -1.21 -1.30
C VAL A 44 -0.33 -2.62 -0.74
N ILE A 45 0.62 -2.79 0.17
CA ILE A 45 0.87 -4.06 0.86
C ILE A 45 0.50 -3.87 2.34
N VAL A 46 -0.52 -4.58 2.81
CA VAL A 46 -0.89 -4.61 4.22
C VAL A 46 -0.16 -5.76 4.90
N LEU A 47 0.65 -5.45 5.90
CA LEU A 47 1.37 -6.42 6.72
C LEU A 47 0.54 -6.71 7.96
N ARG A 48 -0.29 -7.76 7.92
CA ARG A 48 -1.23 -8.12 9.00
C ARG A 48 -0.48 -8.75 10.16
N GLY A 49 -0.55 -8.10 11.32
CA GLY A 49 0.06 -8.58 12.53
C GLY A 49 1.04 -7.61 13.17
N ALA A 50 0.96 -6.30 12.92
CA ALA A 50 1.76 -5.28 13.61
C ALA A 50 3.28 -5.50 13.50
N LEU A 51 3.88 -5.10 12.37
CA LEU A 51 5.32 -5.18 12.14
C LEU A 51 6.13 -4.52 13.28
N ASP A 52 7.13 -5.22 13.80
CA ASP A 52 8.19 -4.60 14.62
C ASP A 52 9.06 -3.68 13.75
N GLY A 53 8.79 -2.38 13.84
CA GLY A 53 9.54 -1.36 13.11
C GLY A 53 10.98 -1.18 13.61
N LEU A 54 11.27 -1.50 14.88
CA LEU A 54 12.60 -1.38 15.46
C LEU A 54 13.51 -2.55 15.06
N SER A 55 12.95 -3.72 14.76
CA SER A 55 13.68 -4.85 14.19
C SER A 55 13.67 -4.89 12.64
N ALA A 56 12.75 -4.16 12.00
CA ALA A 56 12.77 -3.97 10.54
C ALA A 56 13.75 -2.88 10.09
N VAL A 57 13.71 -1.71 10.75
CA VAL A 57 14.62 -0.58 10.52
C VAL A 57 15.13 -0.08 11.87
N GLY A 58 16.27 -0.61 12.28
CA GLY A 58 16.87 -0.34 13.59
C GLY A 58 17.52 1.05 13.66
N PRO A 59 17.22 1.85 14.69
CA PRO A 59 17.92 3.11 15.00
C PRO A 59 19.28 2.82 15.64
N VAL A 60 20.19 2.17 14.91
CA VAL A 60 21.51 1.73 15.42
C VAL A 60 22.41 2.87 15.92
N GLY A 61 22.10 4.12 15.54
CA GLY A 61 22.75 5.32 16.06
C GLY A 61 22.19 5.82 17.40
N ASP A 62 21.07 5.28 17.88
CA ASP A 62 20.52 5.59 19.20
C ASP A 62 21.23 4.74 20.27
N PRO A 63 21.90 5.36 21.26
CA PRO A 63 22.67 4.63 22.27
C PRO A 63 21.79 3.74 23.16
N ASP A 64 20.49 4.03 23.28
CA ASP A 64 19.56 3.28 24.12
C ASP A 64 18.98 2.06 23.37
N TYR A 65 19.14 1.96 22.04
CA TYR A 65 18.52 0.94 21.19
C TYR A 65 18.93 -0.50 21.55
N ALA A 66 20.23 -0.79 21.55
CA ALA A 66 20.71 -2.14 21.77
C ALA A 66 20.35 -2.67 23.18
N GLY A 67 20.43 -1.80 24.20
CA GLY A 67 20.04 -2.16 25.57
C GLY A 67 18.54 -2.35 25.73
N LEU A 68 17.72 -1.52 25.07
CA LEU A 68 16.27 -1.60 25.16
C LEU A 68 15.71 -2.81 24.40
N HIS A 69 16.21 -3.05 23.18
CA HIS A 69 15.68 -4.06 22.28
C HIS A 69 16.39 -5.42 22.40
N GLY A 70 17.46 -5.49 23.19
CA GLY A 70 18.10 -6.73 23.63
C GLY A 70 18.54 -7.64 22.49
N ASP A 71 18.27 -8.93 22.62
CA ASP A 71 18.80 -9.98 21.72
C ASP A 71 18.32 -9.88 20.27
N ILE A 72 17.24 -9.13 20.01
CA ILE A 72 16.72 -8.93 18.65
C ILE A 72 17.17 -7.60 18.04
N ALA A 73 17.93 -6.77 18.78
CA ALA A 73 18.49 -5.54 18.27
C ALA A 73 19.41 -5.78 17.07
N LEU A 74 19.24 -4.96 16.04
CA LEU A 74 20.11 -4.97 14.88
C LEU A 74 21.50 -4.42 15.23
N SER A 75 22.54 -4.99 14.62
CA SER A 75 23.93 -4.54 14.76
C SER A 75 24.56 -4.28 13.39
N LEU A 76 25.43 -3.28 13.29
CA LEU A 76 26.22 -3.00 12.08
C LEU A 76 27.41 -3.95 11.89
N SER A 77 27.56 -4.94 12.75
CA SER A 77 28.69 -5.86 12.77
C SER A 77 28.25 -7.30 13.00
N GLY A 78 29.14 -8.25 12.73
CA GLY A 78 28.88 -9.68 12.86
C GLY A 78 28.33 -10.34 11.58
N PRO A 79 27.96 -11.63 11.65
CA PRO A 79 27.60 -12.44 10.49
C PRO A 79 26.28 -12.03 9.82
N HIS A 80 25.39 -11.34 10.55
CA HIS A 80 24.09 -10.86 10.09
C HIS A 80 23.99 -9.34 10.28
N ALA A 81 25.05 -8.62 9.90
CA ALA A 81 25.11 -7.17 10.03
C ALA A 81 23.96 -6.49 9.26
N ALA A 82 23.23 -5.62 9.93
CA ALA A 82 22.22 -4.77 9.33
C ALA A 82 22.81 -3.86 8.27
N LEU A 83 21.99 -3.50 7.28
CA LEU A 83 22.40 -2.75 6.11
C LEU A 83 22.17 -1.26 6.37
N PRO A 84 23.22 -0.42 6.47
CA PRO A 84 23.04 1.01 6.74
C PRO A 84 22.19 1.68 5.65
N LEU A 85 21.17 2.43 6.08
CA LEU A 85 20.41 3.33 5.22
C LEU A 85 21.03 4.73 5.27
N ASP A 86 21.35 5.20 6.47
CA ASP A 86 22.08 6.43 6.73
C ASP A 86 23.01 6.27 7.95
N GLY A 87 23.45 7.38 8.56
CA GLY A 87 24.33 7.36 9.74
C GLY A 87 23.63 6.97 11.05
N PHE A 88 22.31 6.80 11.07
CA PHE A 88 21.52 6.56 12.28
C PHE A 88 20.65 5.30 12.18
N PHE A 89 20.12 4.99 11.00
CA PHE A 89 19.22 3.86 10.76
C PHE A 89 19.85 2.81 9.84
N ALA A 90 19.55 1.55 10.13
CA ALA A 90 19.92 0.41 9.30
C ALA A 90 18.71 -0.51 9.10
N VAL A 91 18.55 -1.05 7.90
CA VAL A 91 17.49 -2.04 7.60
C VAL A 91 17.99 -3.45 7.93
N ASN A 92 17.06 -4.31 8.32
CA ASN A 92 17.30 -5.72 8.61
C ASN A 92 18.11 -6.40 7.47
N PRO A 93 19.10 -7.26 7.77
CA PRO A 93 19.93 -7.94 6.76
C PRO A 93 19.15 -8.82 5.78
N ALA A 94 17.93 -9.24 6.14
CA ALA A 94 17.04 -9.97 5.24
C ALA A 94 16.43 -9.11 4.13
N MET A 95 16.73 -7.80 4.07
CA MET A 95 16.20 -6.86 3.08
C MET A 95 17.25 -6.24 2.14
N PRO A 96 18.09 -7.02 1.46
CA PRO A 96 19.14 -6.49 0.57
C PRO A 96 18.58 -5.76 -0.66
N VAL A 97 17.41 -6.16 -1.17
CA VAL A 97 16.79 -5.50 -2.33
C VAL A 97 16.31 -4.11 -1.93
N PHE A 98 15.63 -3.97 -0.79
CA PHE A 98 15.21 -2.69 -0.26
C PHE A 98 16.41 -1.76 -0.01
N ALA A 99 17.49 -2.28 0.59
CA ALA A 99 18.71 -1.51 0.80
C ALA A 99 19.33 -1.02 -0.53
N ARG A 100 19.33 -1.86 -1.59
CA ARG A 100 19.77 -1.45 -2.93
C ARG A 100 18.86 -0.38 -3.53
N LEU A 101 17.53 -0.55 -3.45
CA LEU A 101 16.56 0.43 -3.94
C LEU A 101 16.72 1.77 -3.21
N PHE A 102 16.96 1.73 -1.89
CA PHE A 102 17.22 2.93 -1.10
C PHE A 102 18.44 3.69 -1.63
N LYS A 103 19.56 3.00 -1.85
CA LYS A 103 20.79 3.59 -2.44
C LYS A 103 20.56 4.13 -3.85
N ALA A 104 19.63 3.54 -4.60
CA ALA A 104 19.22 4.00 -5.93
C ALA A 104 18.22 5.17 -5.90
N ASN A 105 17.89 5.71 -4.72
CA ASN A 105 16.83 6.71 -4.50
C ASN A 105 15.43 6.24 -4.90
N GLN A 106 15.18 4.92 -4.91
CA GLN A 106 13.90 4.28 -5.25
C GLN A 106 13.22 3.64 -4.03
N ALA A 107 13.72 3.88 -2.83
CA ALA A 107 13.06 3.50 -1.59
C ALA A 107 13.28 4.54 -0.49
N ALA A 108 12.31 4.63 0.41
CA ALA A 108 12.35 5.50 1.59
C ALA A 108 11.66 4.82 2.77
N VAL A 109 11.98 5.29 3.98
CA VAL A 109 11.33 4.83 5.22
C VAL A 109 10.68 6.04 5.88
N VAL A 110 9.45 5.90 6.36
CA VAL A 110 8.89 6.81 7.36
C VAL A 110 8.91 6.08 8.69
N HIS A 111 9.67 6.60 9.65
CA HIS A 111 9.84 5.95 10.97
C HIS A 111 8.94 6.61 12.02
N ALA A 112 8.76 5.91 13.14
CA ALA A 112 7.86 6.27 14.24
C ALA A 112 6.45 6.63 13.74
N ALA A 113 5.98 5.89 12.74
CA ALA A 113 4.67 6.04 12.14
C ALA A 113 3.63 5.23 12.90
N ALA A 114 2.40 5.74 13.00
CA ALA A 114 1.26 4.99 13.50
C ALA A 114 -0.05 5.49 12.88
N THR A 115 -1.10 4.68 12.97
CA THR A 115 -2.47 5.15 12.76
C THR A 115 -2.92 5.99 13.97
N GLY A 116 -4.17 6.50 13.95
CA GLY A 116 -4.77 7.14 15.13
C GLY A 116 -5.18 6.18 16.24
N TYR A 117 -5.13 4.87 15.98
CA TYR A 117 -5.63 3.83 16.88
C TYR A 117 -4.68 3.55 18.05
N ARG A 118 -5.22 3.32 19.26
CA ARG A 118 -4.42 3.13 20.49
C ARG A 118 -4.82 1.93 21.35
N GLU A 119 -5.84 1.17 20.98
CA GLU A 119 -6.32 0.02 21.78
C GLU A 119 -5.65 -1.32 21.42
N ARG A 120 -4.80 -1.34 20.38
CA ARG A 120 -3.88 -2.46 20.05
C ARG A 120 -4.55 -3.82 19.77
N SER A 121 -5.85 -3.85 19.47
CA SER A 121 -6.54 -5.03 18.90
C SER A 121 -6.29 -5.10 17.39
N HIS A 122 -5.87 -6.27 16.88
CA HIS A 122 -5.61 -6.48 15.46
C HIS A 122 -6.84 -6.22 14.59
N PHE A 123 -8.02 -6.67 15.04
CA PHE A 123 -9.26 -6.50 14.29
C PHE A 123 -9.57 -5.01 14.07
N ASP A 124 -9.63 -4.24 15.16
CA ASP A 124 -9.94 -2.82 15.12
C ASP A 124 -8.83 -1.99 14.47
N GLY A 125 -7.57 -2.37 14.69
CA GLY A 125 -6.42 -1.70 14.10
C GLY A 125 -6.39 -1.86 12.57
N GLN A 126 -6.71 -3.05 12.07
CA GLN A 126 -6.80 -3.32 10.63
C GLN A 126 -7.99 -2.56 10.02
N ASP A 127 -9.13 -2.52 10.70
CA ASP A 127 -10.27 -1.67 10.32
C ASP A 127 -9.83 -0.21 10.17
N VAL A 128 -9.16 0.36 11.18
CA VAL A 128 -8.70 1.76 11.14
C VAL A 128 -7.70 1.99 9.99
N LEU A 129 -6.71 1.10 9.84
CA LEU A 129 -5.68 1.22 8.80
C LEU A 129 -6.27 1.19 7.39
N GLU A 130 -7.11 0.19 7.12
CA GLU A 130 -7.60 -0.10 5.78
C GLU A 130 -8.82 0.74 5.40
N SER A 131 -9.68 1.05 6.37
CA SER A 131 -10.78 1.98 6.16
C SER A 131 -10.29 3.41 6.07
N GLY A 132 -9.21 3.79 6.75
CA GLY A 132 -8.70 5.17 6.79
C GLY A 132 -9.53 6.12 7.66
N PHE A 133 -10.54 5.62 8.39
CA PHE A 133 -11.29 6.39 9.38
C PHE A 133 -10.48 6.58 10.67
N ALA A 134 -10.95 7.46 11.56
CA ALA A 134 -10.29 7.71 12.83
C ALA A 134 -10.47 6.57 13.86
N GLY A 135 -11.53 5.77 13.72
CA GLY A 135 -11.90 4.69 14.64
C GLY A 135 -12.33 3.40 13.92
N PRO A 136 -12.53 2.31 14.66
CA PRO A 136 -12.86 1.00 14.11
C PRO A 136 -14.33 0.88 13.68
N GLY A 137 -14.71 -0.27 13.10
CA GLY A 137 -16.10 -0.59 12.71
C GLY A 137 -16.51 -0.10 11.32
N HIS A 138 -15.61 0.55 10.58
CA HIS A 138 -15.87 1.06 9.23
C HIS A 138 -15.41 0.07 8.15
N VAL A 139 -16.16 -1.02 7.98
CA VAL A 139 -15.75 -2.15 7.11
C VAL A 139 -16.41 -2.19 5.72
N ALA A 140 -17.23 -1.17 5.40
CA ALA A 140 -17.98 -1.12 4.16
C ALA A 140 -17.09 -0.78 2.95
N THR A 141 -16.18 0.19 3.10
CA THR A 141 -15.28 0.64 2.03
C THR A 141 -13.89 0.97 2.58
N GLY A 142 -12.87 0.72 1.77
CA GLY A 142 -11.49 1.10 2.06
C GLY A 142 -11.08 2.41 1.41
N TRP A 143 -10.05 3.05 1.96
CA TRP A 143 -9.58 4.34 1.46
C TRP A 143 -9.03 4.27 0.03
N LEU A 144 -8.43 3.15 -0.38
CA LEU A 144 -7.86 3.01 -1.73
C LEU A 144 -8.96 2.92 -2.79
N ASN A 145 -10.09 2.28 -2.47
CA ASN A 145 -11.25 2.28 -3.38
C ASN A 145 -11.86 3.68 -3.49
N ARG A 146 -12.04 4.39 -2.37
CA ARG A 146 -12.54 5.77 -2.39
C ARG A 146 -11.60 6.74 -3.11
N ALA A 147 -10.29 6.46 -3.12
CA ALA A 147 -9.33 7.18 -3.95
C ALA A 147 -9.59 6.96 -5.44
N LEU A 148 -9.82 5.70 -5.88
CA LEU A 148 -10.20 5.38 -7.26
C LEU A 148 -11.51 6.06 -7.67
N GLU A 149 -12.53 6.07 -6.80
CA GLU A 149 -13.81 6.75 -7.03
C GLU A 149 -13.66 8.27 -7.18
N SER A 150 -12.60 8.84 -6.61
CA SER A 150 -12.36 10.29 -6.60
C SER A 150 -11.56 10.79 -7.80
N LEU A 151 -11.10 9.88 -8.67
CA LEU A 151 -10.41 10.24 -9.90
C LEU A 151 -11.41 10.76 -10.97
N PRO A 152 -10.97 11.61 -11.90
CA PRO A 152 -11.83 12.11 -12.97
C PRO A 152 -12.46 11.00 -13.81
N ALA A 153 -13.72 11.18 -14.22
CA ALA A 153 -14.36 10.27 -15.16
C ALA A 153 -13.57 10.24 -16.49
N GLY A 154 -13.20 9.06 -16.96
CA GLY A 154 -12.35 8.86 -18.15
C GLY A 154 -10.83 8.86 -17.85
N ASP A 155 -10.41 9.04 -16.60
CA ASP A 155 -9.04 8.77 -16.19
C ASP A 155 -8.71 7.29 -16.41
N ARG A 156 -7.51 7.00 -16.94
CA ARG A 156 -7.08 5.63 -17.25
C ARG A 156 -7.00 4.77 -15.99
N VAL A 157 -6.50 5.32 -14.88
CA VAL A 157 -6.41 4.62 -13.59
C VAL A 157 -7.81 4.28 -13.07
N ALA A 158 -8.75 5.23 -13.16
CA ALA A 158 -10.14 5.01 -12.77
C ALA A 158 -10.84 3.96 -13.63
N THR A 159 -10.58 3.98 -14.95
CA THR A 159 -11.22 3.09 -15.93
C THR A 159 -10.71 1.65 -15.82
N LEU A 160 -9.40 1.47 -15.60
CA LEU A 160 -8.78 0.15 -15.45
C LEU A 160 -8.96 -0.44 -14.04
N GLY A 161 -9.36 0.39 -13.07
CA GLY A 161 -9.76 -0.04 -11.74
C GLY A 161 -8.61 -0.61 -10.88
N GLY A 162 -9.00 -1.34 -9.85
CA GLY A 162 -8.10 -1.94 -8.87
C GLY A 162 -7.86 -3.43 -9.08
N LEU A 163 -6.76 -3.93 -8.51
CA LEU A 163 -6.45 -5.35 -8.35
C LEU A 163 -6.46 -5.71 -6.86
N ALA A 164 -7.29 -6.67 -6.48
CA ALA A 164 -7.21 -7.32 -5.18
C ALA A 164 -6.48 -8.64 -5.33
N VAL A 165 -5.34 -8.79 -4.63
CA VAL A 165 -4.53 -10.00 -4.66
C VAL A 165 -4.73 -10.79 -3.38
N GLY A 166 -5.16 -12.03 -3.52
CA GLY A 166 -5.37 -12.96 -2.41
C GLY A 166 -6.74 -13.64 -2.47
N PRO A 167 -6.98 -14.60 -1.55
CA PRO A 167 -8.22 -15.39 -1.53
C PRO A 167 -9.47 -14.58 -1.21
N SER A 168 -9.32 -13.38 -0.64
CA SER A 168 -10.40 -12.44 -0.36
C SER A 168 -9.95 -11.02 -0.69
N THR A 169 -10.91 -10.15 -1.01
CA THR A 169 -10.63 -8.73 -1.27
C THR A 169 -10.27 -8.00 0.03
N PRO A 170 -9.04 -7.45 0.16
CA PRO A 170 -8.64 -6.66 1.32
C PRO A 170 -9.58 -5.46 1.53
N LEU A 171 -9.83 -5.09 2.79
CA LEU A 171 -10.72 -3.96 3.10
C LEU A 171 -10.23 -2.69 2.41
N VAL A 172 -8.91 -2.47 2.35
CA VAL A 172 -8.32 -1.24 1.81
C VAL A 172 -8.79 -0.89 0.39
N ILE A 173 -9.07 -1.89 -0.45
CA ILE A 173 -9.52 -1.70 -1.85
C ILE A 173 -10.99 -2.08 -2.08
N ARG A 174 -11.74 -2.44 -1.03
CA ARG A 174 -13.17 -2.74 -1.13
C ARG A 174 -13.98 -1.46 -1.35
N GLY A 175 -14.95 -1.47 -2.27
CA GLY A 175 -15.89 -0.36 -2.46
C GLY A 175 -16.56 -0.39 -3.83
N ALA A 176 -17.08 0.77 -4.27
CA ALA A 176 -17.87 0.89 -5.49
C ALA A 176 -17.03 0.94 -6.78
N ALA A 177 -15.78 1.40 -6.70
CA ALA A 177 -14.89 1.37 -7.86
C ALA A 177 -14.61 -0.09 -8.29
N PRO A 178 -14.55 -0.39 -9.60
CA PRO A 178 -14.30 -1.75 -10.10
C PRO A 178 -12.97 -2.32 -9.59
N VAL A 179 -13.01 -3.56 -9.10
CA VAL A 179 -11.83 -4.31 -8.65
C VAL A 179 -11.83 -5.70 -9.27
N LEU A 180 -10.72 -6.05 -9.92
CA LEU A 180 -10.41 -7.41 -10.36
C LEU A 180 -9.84 -8.19 -9.16
N GLY A 181 -10.44 -9.34 -8.83
CA GLY A 181 -9.89 -10.26 -7.85
C GLY A 181 -9.01 -11.31 -8.51
N TRP A 182 -7.81 -11.55 -7.97
CA TRP A 182 -6.91 -12.60 -8.40
C TRP A 182 -6.17 -13.19 -7.21
N ALA A 183 -5.83 -14.48 -7.25
CA ALA A 183 -5.03 -15.13 -6.21
C ALA A 183 -4.02 -16.10 -6.84
N PRO A 184 -2.82 -16.23 -6.28
CA PRO A 184 -1.89 -17.26 -6.69
C PRO A 184 -2.52 -18.65 -6.57
N GLN A 185 -2.53 -19.40 -7.66
CA GLN A 185 -3.09 -20.75 -7.67
C GLN A 185 -2.14 -21.71 -6.93
N SER A 186 -2.64 -22.28 -5.84
CA SER A 186 -1.95 -23.36 -5.12
C SER A 186 -2.44 -24.76 -5.52
N LEU A 187 -3.54 -24.82 -6.27
CA LEU A 187 -4.17 -26.05 -6.72
C LEU A 187 -3.58 -26.52 -8.06
N PRO A 188 -3.59 -27.84 -8.33
CA PRO A 188 -3.26 -28.36 -9.65
C PRO A 188 -4.14 -27.75 -10.73
N ALA A 189 -3.58 -27.59 -11.94
CA ALA A 189 -4.34 -27.14 -13.09
C ALA A 189 -5.55 -28.06 -13.34
N PRO A 190 -6.72 -27.51 -13.72
CA PRO A 190 -7.89 -28.31 -14.03
C PRO A 190 -7.60 -29.27 -15.19
N ALA A 191 -8.13 -30.49 -15.10
CA ALA A 191 -7.91 -31.50 -16.13
C ALA A 191 -8.62 -31.15 -17.44
N GLY A 192 -7.90 -31.20 -18.55
CA GLY A 192 -8.46 -31.06 -19.90
C GLY A 192 -9.21 -29.75 -20.12
N ASP A 193 -10.45 -29.84 -20.59
CA ASP A 193 -11.31 -28.71 -20.93
C ASP A 193 -12.24 -28.26 -19.80
N LEU A 194 -12.03 -28.74 -18.56
CA LEU A 194 -12.96 -28.52 -17.44
C LEU A 194 -13.31 -27.04 -17.24
N ALA A 195 -12.33 -26.14 -17.25
CA ALA A 195 -12.58 -24.70 -17.10
C ALA A 195 -13.46 -24.14 -18.23
N THR A 196 -13.24 -24.58 -19.46
CA THR A 196 -14.04 -24.20 -20.63
C THR A 196 -15.48 -24.72 -20.52
N ARG A 197 -15.66 -25.97 -20.08
CA ARG A 197 -17.01 -26.55 -19.89
C ARG A 197 -17.79 -25.89 -18.76
N VAL A 198 -17.13 -25.52 -17.67
CA VAL A 198 -17.77 -24.76 -16.57
C VAL A 198 -18.15 -23.36 -17.05
N LEU A 199 -17.28 -22.71 -17.85
CA LEU A 199 -17.61 -21.43 -18.45
C LEU A 199 -18.82 -21.52 -19.39
N ASP A 200 -18.87 -22.53 -20.27
CA ASP A 200 -20.00 -22.79 -21.16
C ASP A 200 -21.31 -23.03 -20.37
N LEU A 201 -21.24 -23.84 -19.31
CA LEU A 201 -22.37 -24.05 -18.40
C LEU A 201 -22.87 -22.73 -17.80
N TYR A 202 -21.98 -21.87 -17.31
CA TYR A 202 -22.37 -20.57 -16.76
C TYR A 202 -22.89 -19.62 -17.83
N GLN A 203 -22.33 -19.61 -19.04
CA GLN A 203 -22.84 -18.78 -20.15
C GLN A 203 -24.33 -19.05 -20.42
N HIS A 204 -24.77 -20.30 -20.26
CA HIS A 204 -26.16 -20.69 -20.46
C HIS A 204 -27.07 -20.59 -19.22
N ARG A 205 -26.51 -20.54 -18.00
CA ARG A 205 -27.28 -20.66 -16.76
C ARG A 205 -27.16 -19.47 -15.82
N ASP A 206 -26.02 -18.78 -15.85
CA ASP A 206 -25.69 -17.65 -14.99
C ASP A 206 -24.68 -16.71 -15.68
N PRO A 207 -25.17 -15.72 -16.44
CA PRO A 207 -24.31 -14.77 -17.14
C PRO A 207 -23.40 -13.96 -16.20
N VAL A 208 -23.79 -13.76 -14.94
CA VAL A 208 -23.00 -13.02 -13.95
C VAL A 208 -21.78 -13.85 -13.55
N LEU A 209 -21.99 -15.12 -13.20
CA LEU A 209 -20.89 -16.04 -12.92
C LEU A 209 -20.03 -16.32 -14.16
N ALA A 210 -20.63 -16.37 -15.35
CA ALA A 210 -19.88 -16.53 -16.60
C ALA A 210 -18.90 -15.37 -16.83
N ALA A 211 -19.35 -14.14 -16.63
CA ALA A 211 -18.50 -12.96 -16.76
C ALA A 211 -17.38 -12.93 -15.70
N ALA A 212 -17.69 -13.30 -14.45
CA ALA A 212 -16.71 -13.38 -13.38
C ALA A 212 -15.65 -14.47 -13.64
N LEU A 213 -16.08 -15.68 -14.00
CA LEU A 213 -15.18 -16.79 -14.33
C LEU A 213 -14.30 -16.46 -15.54
N LYS A 214 -14.87 -15.87 -16.59
CA LYS A 214 -14.10 -15.44 -17.76
C LYS A 214 -12.99 -14.47 -17.37
N LYS A 215 -13.30 -13.44 -16.57
CA LYS A 215 -12.30 -12.47 -16.08
C LYS A 215 -11.20 -13.14 -15.25
N GLY A 216 -11.56 -14.09 -14.39
CA GLY A 216 -10.59 -14.84 -13.60
C GLY A 216 -9.65 -15.69 -14.46
N LEU A 217 -10.19 -16.41 -15.45
CA LEU A 217 -9.39 -17.20 -16.39
C LEU A 217 -8.48 -16.34 -17.25
N ASP A 218 -8.94 -15.17 -17.69
CA ASP A 218 -8.12 -14.21 -18.45
C ASP A 218 -6.98 -13.67 -17.56
N ALA A 219 -7.25 -13.35 -16.29
CA ALA A 219 -6.23 -12.94 -15.32
C ALA A 219 -5.20 -14.04 -15.04
N ASP A 220 -5.63 -15.30 -14.89
CA ASP A 220 -4.72 -16.44 -14.69
C ASP A 220 -3.79 -16.63 -15.89
N ARG A 221 -4.30 -16.49 -17.12
CA ARG A 221 -3.46 -16.54 -18.33
C ARG A 221 -2.40 -15.45 -18.29
N MET A 222 -2.79 -14.20 -18.04
CA MET A 222 -1.86 -13.06 -17.96
C MET A 222 -0.80 -13.23 -16.87
N ALA A 223 -1.18 -13.76 -15.70
CA ALA A 223 -0.24 -14.02 -14.61
C ALA A 223 0.74 -15.17 -14.92
N LEU A 224 0.37 -16.10 -15.81
CA LEU A 224 1.13 -17.31 -16.10
C LEU A 224 1.83 -17.31 -17.48
N ASP A 225 1.65 -16.27 -18.31
CA ASP A 225 1.95 -16.27 -19.77
C ASP A 225 3.44 -16.33 -20.19
N ASP A 226 4.35 -16.74 -19.30
CA ASP A 226 5.74 -16.98 -19.70
C ASP A 226 5.97 -18.47 -19.99
N GLN A 227 6.54 -18.73 -21.17
CA GLN A 227 7.08 -20.03 -21.58
C GLN A 227 8.25 -20.43 -20.66
N MET A 228 7.95 -20.89 -19.44
CA MET A 228 8.88 -21.69 -18.66
C MET A 228 8.38 -23.12 -18.55
N SER A 229 8.76 -23.91 -19.56
CA SER A 229 9.14 -25.30 -19.38
C SER A 229 10.24 -25.41 -18.32
N ALA A 230 9.89 -25.46 -17.03
CA ALA A 230 10.80 -25.91 -15.98
C ALA A 230 10.04 -26.28 -14.70
N MET A 231 9.51 -27.51 -14.70
CA MET A 231 8.99 -28.26 -13.55
C MET A 231 7.77 -27.68 -12.82
N PRO A 232 6.81 -28.53 -12.38
CA PRO A 232 5.76 -28.11 -11.48
C PRO A 232 6.39 -27.77 -10.12
N MET A 233 6.77 -26.51 -9.93
CA MET A 233 7.08 -25.99 -8.60
C MET A 233 5.79 -26.12 -7.79
N LYS A 234 5.76 -27.08 -6.87
CA LYS A 234 4.70 -27.15 -5.86
C LYS A 234 4.68 -25.78 -5.15
N PRO A 235 3.57 -25.03 -5.20
CA PRO A 235 3.46 -23.79 -4.45
C PRO A 235 3.67 -24.10 -2.96
N LYS A 236 4.70 -23.51 -2.35
CA LYS A 236 5.07 -23.73 -0.95
C LYS A 236 4.59 -22.56 -0.09
N GLY A 237 3.32 -22.60 0.31
CA GLY A 237 2.77 -21.75 1.38
C GLY A 237 1.86 -20.61 0.90
N GLY A 238 1.14 -20.02 1.86
CA GLY A 238 0.20 -18.93 1.62
C GLY A 238 0.87 -17.57 1.66
N LEU A 239 0.07 -16.51 1.82
CA LEU A 239 0.54 -15.12 1.94
C LEU A 239 1.25 -14.83 3.27
N ASP A 240 1.47 -15.87 4.09
CA ASP A 240 2.27 -15.89 5.32
C ASP A 240 3.68 -16.47 5.11
N SER A 241 4.02 -16.92 3.90
CA SER A 241 5.30 -17.52 3.56
C SER A 241 6.11 -16.65 2.59
N ALA A 242 7.44 -16.66 2.72
CA ALA A 242 8.31 -15.90 1.82
C ALA A 242 8.13 -16.28 0.34
N ALA A 243 7.88 -17.56 0.05
CA ALA A 243 7.63 -18.02 -1.31
C ALA A 243 6.26 -17.57 -1.84
N GLY A 244 5.21 -17.61 -1.00
CA GLY A 244 3.88 -17.15 -1.37
C GLY A 244 3.82 -15.63 -1.60
N MET A 245 4.53 -14.84 -0.78
CA MET A 245 4.67 -13.39 -0.97
C MET A 245 5.32 -13.06 -2.33
N ARG A 246 6.42 -13.74 -2.67
CA ARG A 246 7.08 -13.60 -3.99
C ARG A 246 6.14 -13.99 -5.14
N GLN A 247 5.46 -15.13 -5.03
CA GLN A 247 4.53 -15.60 -6.07
C GLN A 247 3.37 -14.62 -6.29
N ALA A 248 2.81 -14.07 -5.20
CA ALA A 248 1.76 -13.06 -5.26
C ALA A 248 2.24 -11.77 -5.94
N ALA A 249 3.44 -11.29 -5.57
CA ALA A 249 4.04 -10.11 -6.17
C ALA A 249 4.34 -10.32 -7.66
N GLN A 250 4.87 -11.48 -8.05
CA GLN A 250 5.17 -11.81 -9.44
C GLN A 250 3.91 -11.78 -10.32
N GLY A 251 2.83 -12.44 -9.89
CA GLY A 251 1.57 -12.45 -10.65
C GLY A 251 0.91 -11.07 -10.70
N ALA A 252 0.92 -10.35 -9.57
CA ALA A 252 0.41 -8.98 -9.51
C ALA A 252 1.20 -8.03 -10.42
N ALA A 253 2.52 -8.13 -10.46
CA ALA A 253 3.38 -7.33 -11.32
C ALA A 253 3.01 -7.50 -12.80
N LYS A 254 2.78 -8.74 -13.26
CA LYS A 254 2.34 -9.02 -14.64
C LYS A 254 0.99 -8.39 -14.96
N LEU A 255 0.00 -8.56 -14.07
CA LEU A 255 -1.32 -7.99 -14.24
C LEU A 255 -1.30 -6.46 -14.30
N ILE A 256 -0.47 -5.81 -13.48
CA ILE A 256 -0.33 -4.35 -13.42
C ILE A 256 0.52 -3.80 -14.59
N ALA A 257 1.45 -4.60 -15.11
CA ALA A 257 2.29 -4.25 -16.25
C ALA A 257 1.50 -4.24 -17.56
N ALA A 258 0.47 -5.06 -17.69
CA ALA A 258 -0.36 -5.16 -18.90
C ALA A 258 -0.94 -3.80 -19.31
N ASP A 259 -1.01 -3.56 -20.62
CA ASP A 259 -1.43 -2.26 -21.15
C ASP A 259 -2.89 -1.92 -20.77
N ASP A 260 -3.76 -2.92 -20.73
CA ASP A 260 -5.16 -2.85 -20.26
C ASP A 260 -5.35 -3.36 -18.83
N GLY A 261 -4.25 -3.58 -18.10
CA GLY A 261 -4.27 -4.05 -16.71
C GLY A 261 -4.59 -2.96 -15.67
N PRO A 262 -4.98 -3.35 -14.45
CA PRO A 262 -5.22 -2.40 -13.36
C PRO A 262 -3.95 -1.60 -13.03
N ARG A 263 -4.12 -0.35 -12.57
CA ARG A 263 -3.01 0.54 -12.18
C ARG A 263 -2.83 0.67 -10.67
N VAL A 264 -3.81 0.19 -9.91
CA VAL A 264 -3.78 0.18 -8.45
C VAL A 264 -3.96 -1.25 -7.97
N ALA A 265 -3.14 -1.68 -7.02
CA ALA A 265 -3.25 -3.01 -6.44
C ALA A 265 -3.19 -2.99 -4.92
N ALA A 266 -3.88 -3.93 -4.29
CA ALA A 266 -3.81 -4.19 -2.86
C ALA A 266 -3.52 -5.67 -2.59
N LEU A 267 -2.55 -5.92 -1.72
CA LEU A 267 -2.18 -7.24 -1.23
C LEU A 267 -2.17 -7.21 0.31
N ALA A 268 -2.42 -8.35 0.94
CA ALA A 268 -2.19 -8.52 2.37
C ALA A 268 -1.25 -9.71 2.61
N PHE A 269 -0.20 -9.49 3.38
CA PHE A 269 0.72 -10.52 3.84
C PHE A 269 0.50 -10.76 5.32
N ASP A 270 0.44 -12.03 5.70
CA ASP A 270 0.07 -12.47 7.04
C ASP A 270 1.28 -12.89 7.87
N GLY A 271 1.06 -13.10 9.17
CA GLY A 271 2.04 -13.75 10.05
C GLY A 271 3.02 -12.81 10.74
N TRP A 272 2.83 -11.49 10.64
CA TRP A 272 3.69 -10.46 11.23
C TRP A 272 3.57 -10.35 12.76
N ASP A 273 2.66 -11.11 13.38
CA ASP A 273 2.52 -11.17 14.82
C ASP A 273 3.62 -12.01 15.49
N THR A 274 4.72 -11.34 15.85
CA THR A 274 5.95 -11.92 16.39
C THR A 274 6.05 -11.85 17.92
N HIS A 275 4.96 -12.15 18.63
CA HIS A 275 4.93 -12.15 20.09
C HIS A 275 5.87 -13.18 20.75
N VAL A 276 6.30 -14.23 20.03
CA VAL A 276 7.23 -15.26 20.52
C VAL A 276 8.38 -15.45 19.53
N ASN A 277 9.60 -15.58 20.05
CA ASN A 277 10.80 -15.97 19.30
C ASN A 277 10.95 -15.21 17.96
N GLU A 278 10.87 -13.88 18.02
CA GLU A 278 10.89 -13.02 16.83
C GLU A 278 12.20 -13.17 16.06
N GLY A 279 13.32 -13.15 16.80
CA GLY A 279 14.67 -13.43 16.33
C GLY A 279 15.30 -12.37 15.42
N GLY A 280 14.81 -11.13 15.45
CA GLY A 280 15.47 -9.94 14.86
C GLY A 280 16.06 -10.17 13.48
N ALA A 281 17.39 -10.27 13.40
CA ALA A 281 18.17 -10.42 12.16
C ALA A 281 18.11 -11.82 11.50
N THR A 282 17.71 -12.88 12.19
CA THR A 282 17.80 -14.27 11.70
C THR A 282 16.57 -15.14 11.93
N GLY A 283 15.56 -14.64 12.64
CA GLY A 283 14.40 -15.43 13.06
C GLY A 283 13.19 -15.38 12.14
N ARG A 284 12.02 -15.53 12.76
CA ARG A 284 10.72 -15.46 12.09
C ARG A 284 10.54 -14.13 11.37
N LEU A 285 10.87 -13.02 12.04
CA LEU A 285 10.75 -11.70 11.42
C LEU A 285 11.64 -11.58 10.19
N ALA A 286 12.92 -11.96 10.29
CA ALA A 286 13.85 -11.95 9.15
C ALA A 286 13.33 -12.80 7.96
N THR A 287 12.68 -13.94 8.24
CA THR A 287 12.06 -14.77 7.19
C THR A 287 10.92 -14.04 6.47
N LEU A 288 10.03 -13.37 7.21
CA LEU A 288 8.93 -12.59 6.64
C LEU A 288 9.46 -11.37 5.87
N LEU A 289 10.46 -10.66 6.42
CA LEU A 289 11.12 -9.54 5.78
C LEU A 289 11.81 -9.96 4.48
N GLY A 290 12.44 -11.15 4.42
CA GLY A 290 13.00 -11.70 3.19
C GLY A 290 11.94 -12.07 2.14
N GLY A 291 10.72 -12.39 2.58
CA GLY A 291 9.54 -12.54 1.73
C GLY A 291 9.08 -11.21 1.14
N LEU A 292 8.95 -10.18 1.97
CA LEU A 292 8.61 -8.82 1.56
C LEU A 292 9.67 -8.20 0.63
N ASP A 293 10.95 -8.37 0.96
CA ASP A 293 12.08 -7.93 0.12
C ASP A 293 12.06 -8.61 -1.25
N GLY A 294 11.73 -9.91 -1.25
CA GLY A 294 11.46 -10.65 -2.48
C GLY A 294 10.28 -10.12 -3.27
N ALA A 295 9.20 -9.73 -2.62
CA ALA A 295 8.06 -9.12 -3.31
C ALA A 295 8.48 -7.81 -4.00
N PHE A 296 9.29 -6.95 -3.36
CA PHE A 296 9.83 -5.76 -4.02
C PHE A 296 10.67 -6.10 -5.26
N GLU A 297 11.48 -7.14 -5.19
CA GLU A 297 12.27 -7.64 -6.32
C GLU A 297 11.38 -8.11 -7.49
N GLU A 298 10.33 -8.88 -7.20
CA GLU A 298 9.40 -9.36 -8.22
C GLU A 298 8.61 -8.21 -8.86
N PHE A 299 8.23 -7.18 -8.09
CA PHE A 299 7.60 -5.99 -8.64
C PHE A 299 8.54 -5.19 -9.54
N GLU A 300 9.78 -4.93 -9.12
CA GLU A 300 10.77 -4.22 -9.94
C GLU A 300 11.00 -4.95 -11.27
N LYS A 301 11.20 -6.26 -11.24
CA LYS A 301 11.42 -7.08 -12.44
C LYS A 301 10.17 -7.14 -13.32
N GLY A 302 9.02 -7.47 -12.75
CA GLY A 302 7.78 -7.72 -13.50
C GLY A 302 7.15 -6.47 -14.11
N LEU A 303 7.37 -5.29 -13.51
CA LEU A 303 6.88 -4.02 -14.06
C LEU A 303 7.78 -3.45 -15.16
N GLY A 304 9.07 -3.80 -15.19
CA GLY A 304 10.01 -3.35 -16.21
C GLY A 304 9.99 -1.83 -16.40
N GLU A 305 9.78 -1.36 -17.63
CA GLU A 305 9.69 0.07 -17.98
C GLU A 305 8.64 0.86 -17.19
N ARG A 306 7.65 0.17 -16.60
CA ARG A 306 6.60 0.78 -15.78
C ARG A 306 7.02 1.04 -14.34
N TRP A 307 8.15 0.46 -13.90
CA TRP A 307 8.71 0.66 -12.56
C TRP A 307 8.96 2.13 -12.24
N LYS A 308 9.44 2.92 -13.23
CA LYS A 308 9.72 4.36 -13.10
C LYS A 308 8.51 5.18 -12.66
N ASP A 309 7.29 4.71 -12.94
CA ASP A 309 6.03 5.37 -12.60
C ASP A 309 5.30 4.65 -11.45
N THR A 310 5.92 3.66 -10.81
CA THR A 310 5.30 2.87 -9.76
C THR A 310 5.74 3.33 -8.38
N ALA A 311 4.76 3.46 -7.48
CA ALA A 311 4.95 3.59 -6.04
C ALA A 311 4.38 2.35 -5.33
N ILE A 312 5.13 1.83 -4.36
CA ILE A 312 4.74 0.75 -3.46
C ILE A 312 4.79 1.29 -2.05
N VAL A 313 3.76 1.00 -1.26
CA VAL A 313 3.72 1.29 0.17
C VAL A 313 3.39 0.01 0.95
N ALA A 314 4.23 -0.33 1.91
CA ALA A 314 3.96 -1.38 2.89
C ALA A 314 3.63 -0.77 4.25
N ILE A 315 2.47 -1.14 4.80
CA ILE A 315 1.90 -0.59 6.04
C ILE A 315 1.38 -1.71 6.94
N THR A 316 1.30 -1.43 8.23
CA THR A 316 0.74 -2.32 9.25
C THR A 316 -0.17 -1.53 10.21
N GLU A 317 -1.01 -2.22 10.96
CA GLU A 317 -2.07 -1.59 11.77
C GLU A 317 -1.56 -0.75 12.95
N PHE A 318 -0.48 -1.21 13.58
CA PHE A 318 0.25 -0.57 14.68
C PHE A 318 1.62 -1.23 14.83
N GLY A 319 2.46 -0.74 15.74
CA GLY A 319 3.79 -1.29 16.00
C GLY A 319 3.87 -2.30 17.14
N ARG A 320 5.11 -2.58 17.55
CA ARG A 320 5.45 -3.50 18.64
C ARG A 320 6.05 -2.77 19.84
N THR A 321 6.17 -3.45 20.97
CA THR A 321 6.84 -2.88 22.15
C THR A 321 8.29 -2.53 21.85
N ALA A 322 8.78 -1.47 22.47
CA ALA A 322 10.18 -1.09 22.29
C ALA A 322 11.13 -2.10 22.97
N GLN A 323 10.68 -2.67 24.08
CA GLN A 323 11.39 -3.74 24.80
C GLN A 323 10.85 -5.12 24.40
N ILE A 324 11.74 -6.11 24.38
CA ILE A 324 11.37 -7.53 24.24
C ILE A 324 10.54 -8.02 25.44
N ASN A 325 9.64 -8.97 25.18
CA ASN A 325 8.87 -9.66 26.22
C ASN A 325 9.62 -10.91 26.74
N GLY A 326 9.02 -11.60 27.72
CA GLY A 326 9.60 -12.79 28.35
C GLY A 326 9.73 -14.01 27.43
N THR A 327 9.21 -13.96 26.20
CA THR A 327 9.27 -15.02 25.19
C THR A 327 10.17 -14.67 24.00
N VAL A 328 11.07 -13.68 24.19
CA VAL A 328 12.04 -13.22 23.16
C VAL A 328 11.32 -12.81 21.85
N GLY A 329 10.13 -12.25 22.00
CA GLY A 329 9.39 -11.56 20.95
C GLY A 329 8.99 -10.17 21.45
N THR A 330 8.02 -9.58 20.78
CA THR A 330 7.50 -8.25 21.16
C THR A 330 5.98 -8.25 21.24
N ASP A 331 5.45 -7.60 22.28
CA ASP A 331 4.00 -7.48 22.46
C ASP A 331 3.45 -6.38 21.54
N HIS A 332 2.12 -6.23 21.49
CA HIS A 332 1.51 -5.15 20.74
C HIS A 332 1.94 -3.78 21.30
N GLY A 333 2.32 -2.87 20.41
CA GLY A 333 2.79 -1.52 20.72
C GLY A 333 2.07 -0.44 19.89
N THR A 334 2.79 0.64 19.55
CA THR A 334 2.20 1.82 18.89
C THR A 334 2.95 2.24 17.62
N GLY A 335 4.17 2.77 17.75
CA GLY A 335 4.97 3.25 16.62
C GLY A 335 5.66 2.13 15.85
N THR A 336 5.71 2.26 14.52
CA THR A 336 6.37 1.34 13.59
C THR A 336 6.93 2.12 12.38
N VAL A 337 7.20 1.41 11.27
CA VAL A 337 7.67 1.98 10.01
C VAL A 337 6.61 1.88 8.92
N VAL A 338 6.63 2.85 8.00
CA VAL A 338 6.07 2.71 6.65
C VAL A 338 7.22 2.55 5.67
N LEU A 339 7.19 1.50 4.86
CA LEU A 339 8.20 1.27 3.83
C LEU A 339 7.68 1.71 2.47
N LEU A 340 8.47 2.52 1.77
CA LEU A 340 8.19 2.98 0.41
C LEU A 340 9.22 2.40 -0.54
N ALA A 341 8.78 1.87 -1.68
CA ALA A 341 9.64 1.37 -2.74
C ALA A 341 9.02 1.69 -4.10
N GLY A 342 9.83 1.83 -5.15
CA GLY A 342 9.32 2.13 -6.49
C GLY A 342 10.18 3.14 -7.24
N GLY A 343 10.20 3.05 -8.56
CA GLY A 343 10.94 4.00 -9.39
C GLY A 343 10.37 5.41 -9.36
N ALA A 344 9.11 5.58 -8.95
CA ALA A 344 8.49 6.89 -8.76
C ALA A 344 8.81 7.51 -7.39
N ILE A 345 9.28 6.72 -6.42
CA ILE A 345 9.54 7.22 -5.06
C ILE A 345 10.72 8.18 -5.08
N LYS A 346 10.58 9.32 -4.39
CA LYS A 346 11.69 10.21 -4.05
C LYS A 346 12.44 9.67 -2.83
N GLY A 347 13.30 8.69 -3.09
CA GLY A 347 13.95 7.85 -2.09
C GLY A 347 15.26 8.39 -1.51
N GLY A 348 16.05 7.46 -0.96
CA GLY A 348 17.39 7.72 -0.42
C GLY A 348 17.39 8.40 0.95
N ARG A 349 16.28 8.28 1.69
CA ARG A 349 16.11 8.97 2.97
C ARG A 349 15.22 8.21 3.95
N VAL A 350 15.57 8.30 5.22
CA VAL A 350 14.67 8.00 6.33
C VAL A 350 14.02 9.31 6.77
N ILE A 351 12.68 9.34 6.78
CA ILE A 351 11.86 10.46 7.20
C ILE A 351 11.43 10.17 8.64
N ALA A 352 12.03 10.87 9.59
CA ALA A 352 11.74 10.70 11.01
C ALA A 352 11.92 12.01 11.77
N ASP A 353 10.94 12.36 12.60
CA ASP A 353 11.16 13.17 13.80
C ASP A 353 11.39 12.17 14.93
N TRP A 354 12.64 11.74 15.12
CA TRP A 354 12.95 10.59 15.97
C TRP A 354 12.72 10.94 17.45
N PRO A 355 11.82 10.24 18.17
CA PRO A 355 11.48 10.58 19.55
C PRO A 355 12.58 10.23 20.57
N GLY A 356 13.49 9.31 20.23
CA GLY A 356 14.43 8.67 21.15
C GLY A 356 13.82 7.47 21.89
N LEU A 357 14.66 6.73 22.60
CA LEU A 357 14.30 5.46 23.25
C LEU A 357 14.43 5.46 24.78
N LYS A 358 14.71 6.61 25.40
CA LYS A 358 14.70 6.68 26.88
C LYS A 358 13.30 6.43 27.42
N PRO A 359 13.14 5.92 28.65
CA PRO A 359 11.82 5.66 29.23
C PRO A 359 10.85 6.84 29.19
N ALA A 360 11.35 8.08 29.34
CA ALA A 360 10.51 9.28 29.29
C ALA A 360 10.10 9.70 27.87
N GLN A 361 10.77 9.18 26.84
CA GLN A 361 10.48 9.44 25.42
C GLN A 361 9.54 8.39 24.83
N LEU A 362 9.47 7.20 25.42
CA LEU A 362 8.55 6.15 25.02
C LEU A 362 7.09 6.52 25.34
N TYR A 363 6.18 6.16 24.44
CA TYR A 363 4.76 6.28 24.70
C TYR A 363 4.36 5.33 25.83
N GLN A 364 3.77 5.88 26.90
CA GLN A 364 3.44 5.15 28.12
C GLN A 364 4.65 4.39 28.71
N GLN A 365 5.87 4.90 28.50
CA GLN A 365 7.12 4.27 28.96
C GLN A 365 7.37 2.86 28.39
N ARG A 366 6.70 2.48 27.30
CA ARG A 366 6.68 1.10 26.80
C ARG A 366 6.86 0.98 25.29
N ASP A 367 6.19 1.83 24.52
CA ASP A 367 6.15 1.73 23.07
C ASP A 367 6.98 2.84 22.42
N LEU A 368 7.46 2.60 21.19
CA LEU A 368 7.97 3.69 20.36
C LEU A 368 6.89 4.77 20.21
N ALA A 369 7.21 6.00 20.61
CA ALA A 369 6.28 7.11 20.52
C ALA A 369 6.05 7.50 19.06
N PRO A 370 4.79 7.56 18.58
CA PRO A 370 4.53 7.93 17.21
C PRO A 370 4.74 9.43 16.99
N THR A 371 5.49 9.77 15.95
CA THR A 371 5.72 11.16 15.52
C THR A 371 5.18 11.43 14.12
N SER A 372 4.79 10.37 13.39
CA SER A 372 4.16 10.45 12.07
C SER A 372 2.81 9.72 12.01
N ASP A 373 1.84 10.29 11.30
CA ASP A 373 0.55 9.63 11.02
C ASP A 373 0.63 8.89 9.69
N VAL A 374 0.28 7.61 9.66
CA VAL A 374 0.27 6.79 8.42
C VAL A 374 -0.59 7.45 7.33
N ARG A 375 -1.72 8.07 7.69
CA ARG A 375 -2.58 8.78 6.73
C ARG A 375 -1.87 9.98 6.11
N ALA A 376 -0.95 10.64 6.81
CA ALA A 376 -0.15 11.72 6.22
C ALA A 376 0.69 11.20 5.04
N VAL A 377 1.31 10.02 5.20
CA VAL A 377 2.09 9.36 4.15
C VAL A 377 1.20 8.98 2.97
N LEU A 378 0.07 8.30 3.25
CA LEU A 378 -0.85 7.86 2.20
C LEU A 378 -1.47 9.03 1.43
N LYS A 379 -1.82 10.13 2.11
CA LYS A 379 -2.27 11.36 1.46
C LYS A 379 -1.19 11.97 0.56
N GLY A 380 0.06 11.97 1.01
CA GLY A 380 1.20 12.43 0.22
C GLY A 380 1.36 11.63 -1.07
N LEU A 381 1.34 10.30 -0.97
CA LEU A 381 1.41 9.42 -2.13
C LEU A 381 0.25 9.66 -3.10
N LEU A 382 -0.99 9.71 -2.63
CA LEU A 382 -2.15 9.91 -3.50
C LEU A 382 -2.20 11.30 -4.13
N ALA A 383 -1.78 12.34 -3.40
CA ALA A 383 -1.67 13.68 -3.94
C ALA A 383 -0.63 13.75 -5.06
N ASP A 384 0.58 13.25 -4.81
CA ASP A 384 1.70 13.37 -5.74
C ASP A 384 1.56 12.40 -6.94
N GLN A 385 0.99 11.21 -6.72
CA GLN A 385 0.88 10.15 -7.73
C GLN A 385 -0.34 10.30 -8.63
N PHE A 386 -1.47 10.81 -8.09
CA PHE A 386 -2.74 10.89 -8.83
C PHE A 386 -3.36 12.30 -8.84
N GLY A 387 -2.71 13.30 -8.24
CA GLY A 387 -3.21 14.67 -8.25
C GLY A 387 -4.46 14.91 -7.39
N LEU A 388 -4.76 14.04 -6.42
CA LEU A 388 -5.90 14.22 -5.54
C LEU A 388 -5.70 15.44 -4.62
N SER A 389 -6.70 16.32 -4.55
CA SER A 389 -6.62 17.53 -3.75
C SER A 389 -6.72 17.24 -2.25
N ALA A 390 -6.17 18.12 -1.42
CA ALA A 390 -6.25 18.00 0.03
C ALA A 390 -7.69 17.86 0.56
N ALA A 391 -8.65 18.55 -0.06
CA ALA A 391 -10.07 18.44 0.29
C ALA A 391 -10.62 17.03 -0.01
N VAL A 392 -10.39 16.51 -1.21
CA VAL A 392 -10.80 15.14 -1.58
C VAL A 392 -10.16 14.12 -0.63
N LEU A 393 -8.88 14.29 -0.32
CA LEU A 393 -8.14 13.41 0.56
C LEU A 393 -8.65 13.42 2.00
N GLY A 394 -9.01 14.57 2.55
CA GLY A 394 -9.45 14.70 3.94
C GLY A 394 -10.96 14.52 4.18
N GLU A 395 -11.78 14.63 3.12
CA GLU A 395 -13.24 14.52 3.23
C GLU A 395 -13.77 13.19 2.68
N LYS A 396 -13.18 12.66 1.59
CA LYS A 396 -13.68 11.45 0.91
C LYS A 396 -12.78 10.25 1.12
N VAL A 397 -11.48 10.41 0.91
CA VAL A 397 -10.53 9.29 0.95
C VAL A 397 -10.23 8.87 2.39
N PHE A 398 -9.92 9.84 3.25
CA PHE A 398 -9.71 9.63 4.69
C PHE A 398 -10.66 10.55 5.47
N PRO A 399 -11.93 10.17 5.66
CA PRO A 399 -12.91 11.02 6.33
C PRO A 399 -12.44 11.48 7.72
N ASP A 400 -12.87 12.68 8.11
CA ASP A 400 -12.57 13.32 9.40
C ASP A 400 -11.07 13.52 9.69
N SER A 401 -10.25 13.60 8.64
CA SER A 401 -8.78 13.71 8.78
C SER A 401 -8.19 15.01 8.24
N ASN A 402 -8.99 16.07 8.04
CA ASN A 402 -8.52 17.36 7.49
C ASN A 402 -7.33 17.97 8.25
N ALA A 403 -7.22 17.71 9.56
CA ALA A 403 -6.08 18.16 10.37
C ALA A 403 -4.76 17.42 10.06
N VAL A 404 -4.84 16.20 9.50
CA VAL A 404 -3.68 15.40 9.09
C VAL A 404 -3.22 15.86 7.71
N LYS A 405 -2.19 16.69 7.68
CA LYS A 405 -1.59 17.20 6.44
C LYS A 405 -0.90 16.09 5.65
N SER A 406 -0.93 16.18 4.34
CA SER A 406 -0.17 15.28 3.45
C SER A 406 1.33 15.47 3.66
N MET A 407 2.06 14.36 3.74
CA MET A 407 3.53 14.38 3.73
C MET A 407 4.01 14.76 2.32
N PRO A 408 4.78 15.84 2.16
CA PRO A 408 5.14 16.34 0.83
C PRO A 408 6.35 15.60 0.24
N ASN A 409 6.49 15.70 -1.08
CA ASN A 409 7.67 15.27 -1.84
C ASN A 409 7.95 13.76 -1.72
N LEU A 410 6.93 12.90 -1.78
CA LEU A 410 7.14 11.45 -1.72
C LEU A 410 7.40 10.84 -3.10
N ILE A 411 6.97 11.50 -4.17
CA ILE A 411 7.19 11.10 -5.57
C ILE A 411 8.21 12.06 -6.22
N ALA A 412 9.05 11.51 -7.11
CA ALA A 412 10.17 12.20 -7.77
C ALA A 412 9.74 13.11 -8.93
#